data_AF-A0A380H983-F1
#
_entry.id   AF-A0A380H983-F1
#
_cell.length_a   1.000
_cell.length_b   1.000
_cell.length_c   1.000
_cell.angle_alpha   90.00
_cell.angle_beta   90.00
_cell.angle_gamma   90.00
#
_symmetry.space_group_name_H-M   'P 1'
#
loop_
_entity.id
_entity.type
_entity.pdbx_description
1 polymer ?
#
loop_
_entity_poly.entity_id
_entity_poly.type
_entity_poly.pdbx_seq_one_letter_code
_entity_poly.pdbx_strand_id
1 'polypeptide(L)' 'MLLDEPINDLDTETLTILEDYIDDFGGSVVTVSHDRYFLNKVAQEYWFIHDGQMEKIIGSFEDYEAYKKDKDVK' A
#
# COMPACT_ATOMS: atom_id res chain seq x y z
N MET A 1 -3.81 5.79 11.42
CA MET A 1 -3.87 4.35 11.75
C MET A 1 -2.66 3.66 11.14
N LEU A 2 -2.06 2.67 11.83
CA LEU A 2 -0.97 1.85 11.29
C LEU A 2 -1.48 0.42 11.17
N LEU A 3 -1.36 -0.17 9.98
CA LEU A 3 -1.77 -1.55 9.69
C LEU A 3 -0.57 -2.34 9.18
N ASP A 4 -0.33 -3.52 9.75
CA ASP A 4 0.76 -4.42 9.34
C ASP A 4 0.14 -5.76 8.95
N GLU A 5 0.21 -6.09 7.66
CA GLU A 5 -0.46 -7.24 7.04
C GLU A 5 -1.94 -7.41 7.45
N PRO A 6 -2.79 -6.38 7.28
CA PRO A 6 -4.15 -6.39 7.80
C PRO A 6 -5.08 -7.41 7.13
N ILE A 7 -4.66 -7.97 5.99
CA ILE A 7 -5.43 -8.91 5.19
C ILE A 7 -5.23 -10.38 5.62
N ASN A 8 -4.24 -10.66 6.47
CA ASN A 8 -3.93 -12.02 6.84
C ASN A 8 -5.10 -12.61 7.66
N ASP A 9 -5.51 -13.83 7.33
CA ASP A 9 -6.63 -14.53 7.96
C ASP A 9 -8.02 -13.86 7.79
N LEU A 10 -8.15 -12.84 6.93
CA LEU A 10 -9.45 -12.23 6.59
C LEU A 10 -10.11 -12.93 5.39
N ASP A 11 -11.42 -13.10 5.47
CA ASP A 11 -12.22 -13.49 4.32
C ASP A 11 -12.49 -12.28 3.39
N THR A 12 -12.95 -12.56 2.17
CA THR A 12 -13.20 -11.53 1.15
C THR A 12 -14.25 -10.50 1.57
N GLU A 13 -15.23 -10.92 2.39
CA GLU A 13 -16.29 -10.03 2.89
C GLU A 13 -15.72 -9.01 3.88
N THR A 14 -14.94 -9.49 4.85
CA THR A 14 -14.30 -8.62 5.86
C THR A 14 -13.26 -7.69 5.22
N LEU A 15 -12.56 -8.16 4.19
CA LEU A 15 -11.63 -7.33 3.42
C LEU A 15 -12.34 -6.16 2.73
N THR A 16 -13.53 -6.39 2.16
CA THR A 16 -14.34 -5.32 1.55
C THR A 16 -14.78 -4.29 2.59
N ILE A 17 -15.20 -4.73 3.78
CA ILE A 17 -15.57 -3.82 4.88
C ILE A 17 -14.37 -2.97 5.32
N LEU A 18 -13.17 -3.57 5.37
CA LEU A 18 -11.95 -2.85 5.72
C LEU A 18 -11.58 -1.82 4.65
N GLU A 19 -11.71 -2.15 3.37
CA GLU A 19 -11.51 -1.22 2.25
C GLU A 19 -12.43 -0.01 2.36
N ASP A 20 -13.74 -0.25 2.53
CA ASP A 20 -14.74 0.82 2.68
C ASP A 20 -14.48 1.68 3.93
N TYR A 21 -14.10 1.05 5.04
CA TYR A 21 -13.74 1.77 6.27
C TYR A 21 -12.53 2.69 6.07
N ILE A 22 -11.51 2.24 5.33
CA ILE A 22 -10.32 3.05 5.05
C ILE A 22 -10.66 4.23 4.15
N ASP A 23 -11.54 4.05 3.17
CA ASP A 23 -11.98 5.14 2.27
C ASP A 23 -12.77 6.23 3.01
N ASP A 24 -13.64 5.83 3.95
CA ASP A 24 -14.42 6.74 4.79
C ASP A 24 -13.62 7.29 5.99
N PHE A 25 -12.41 6.78 6.25
CA PHE A 25 -11.61 7.19 7.39
C PHE A 25 -11.08 8.61 7.18
N GLY A 26 -11.61 9.59 7.92
CA GLY A 26 -11.23 11.01 7.83
C GLY A 26 -9.82 11.37 8.34
N GLY A 27 -8.89 10.41 8.40
CA GLY A 27 -7.51 10.61 8.85
C GLY A 27 -6.52 9.87 7.95
N SER A 28 -5.23 9.93 8.30
CA SER A 28 -4.21 9.21 7.53
C SER A 28 -4.11 7.74 7.97
N VAL A 29 -4.06 6.84 6.98
CA VAL A 29 -3.77 5.42 7.17
C VAL A 29 -2.42 5.11 6.54
N VAL A 30 -1.58 4.39 7.27
CA VAL A 30 -0.34 3.81 6.75
C VAL A 30 -0.50 2.31 6.87
N THR A 31 -0.35 1.60 5.76
CA THR A 31 -0.49 0.15 5.72
C THR A 31 0.73 -0.48 5.07
N VAL A 32 1.12 -1.65 5.56
CA VAL A 32 2.10 -2.55 4.94
C VAL A 32 1.36 -3.82 4.56
N SER A 33 1.48 -4.24 3.30
CA SER A 33 0.91 -5.50 2.83
C SER A 33 1.65 -6.01 1.61
N HIS A 34 1.64 -7.33 1.43
CA HIS A 34 2.09 -7.98 0.20
C HIS A 34 1.01 -8.12 -0.88
N ASP A 35 -0.25 -7.78 -0.60
CA ASP A 35 -1.36 -7.91 -1.56
C ASP A 35 -1.52 -6.67 -2.43
N ARG A 36 -1.29 -6.85 -3.73
CA ARG A 36 -1.40 -5.79 -4.73
C ARG A 36 -2.82 -5.28 -4.92
N TYR A 37 -3.85 -6.12 -4.84
CA TYR A 37 -5.23 -5.71 -5.06
C TYR A 37 -5.71 -4.80 -3.94
N PHE A 38 -5.43 -5.18 -2.69
CA PHE A 38 -5.72 -4.33 -1.53
C PHE A 38 -4.99 -2.99 -1.64
N LEU A 39 -3.67 -3.02 -1.87
CA LEU A 39 -2.86 -1.81 -2.00
C LEU A 39 -3.32 -0.89 -3.13
N ASN A 40 -3.74 -1.43 -4.27
CA ASN A 40 -4.24 -0.63 -5.40
C ASN A 40 -5.59 0.05 -5.09
N LYS A 41 -6.38 -0.50 -4.17
CA LYS A 41 -7.67 0.08 -3.79
C LYS A 41 -7.56 1.15 -2.71
N VAL A 42 -6.69 0.94 -1.72
CA VAL A 42 -6.64 1.82 -0.53
C VAL A 42 -5.50 2.83 -0.55
N ALA A 43 -4.41 2.55 -1.27
CA ALA A 43 -3.23 3.41 -1.24
C ALA A 43 -3.27 4.46 -2.36
N GLN A 44 -2.97 5.70 -2.00
CA GLN A 44 -2.81 6.83 -2.93
C GLN A 44 -1.34 7.22 -3.11
N GLU A 45 -0.49 6.76 -2.19
CA GLU A 45 0.94 7.00 -2.18
C GLU A 45 1.68 5.75 -1.69
N TYR A 46 2.84 5.50 -2.28
CA TYR A 46 3.73 4.41 -1.95
C TYR A 46 5.08 4.95 -1.49
N TRP A 47 5.71 4.24 -0.58
CA TRP A 47 6.98 4.62 0.00
C TRP A 47 7.98 3.49 -0.27
N PHE A 48 8.97 3.76 -1.10
CA PHE A 48 10.05 2.82 -1.41
C PHE A 48 11.21 3.05 -0.45
N ILE A 49 11.57 2.02 0.32
CA ILE A 49 12.64 2.07 1.30
C ILE A 49 13.78 1.19 0.81
N HIS A 50 14.95 1.77 0.56
CA HIS A 50 16.15 1.06 0.14
C HIS A 50 17.41 1.79 0.63
N ASP A 51 18.49 1.07 0.94
CA ASP A 51 19.79 1.64 1.34
C ASP A 51 19.74 2.71 2.45
N GLY A 52 18.79 2.57 3.39
CA GLY A 52 18.55 3.56 4.45
C GLY A 52 17.92 4.88 3.96
N GLN A 53 17.55 4.95 2.69
CA GLN A 53 16.79 6.01 2.04
C GLN A 53 15.33 5.62 1.89
N MET A 54 14.49 6.63 1.74
CA MET A 54 13.05 6.49 1.64
C MET A 54 12.55 7.49 0.61
N GLU A 55 11.94 6.97 -0.44
CA GLU A 55 11.48 7.72 -1.60
C GLU A 55 9.97 7.58 -1.72
N LYS A 56 9.29 8.72 -1.91
CA LYS A 56 7.83 8.76 -2.03
C LYS A 56 7.41 8.74 -3.49
N ILE A 57 6.47 7.86 -3.82
CA ILE A 57 5.87 7.70 -5.14
C ILE A 57 4.36 7.97 -5.00
N ILE A 58 3.86 8.95 -5.75
CA ILE A 58 2.43 9.28 -5.82
C ILE A 58 1.90 8.70 -7.13
N GLY A 59 0.85 7.88 -7.07
CA GLY A 59 0.35 7.18 -8.25
C GLY A 59 -0.20 5.81 -7.89
N SER A 60 -0.27 4.93 -8.88
CA SER A 60 -0.72 3.54 -8.67
C SER A 60 0.41 2.62 -8.24
N PHE A 61 0.07 1.38 -7.89
CA PHE A 61 1.08 0.36 -7.59
C PHE A 61 2.01 0.09 -8.78
N GLU A 62 1.51 0.22 -10.01
CA GLU A 62 2.33 0.07 -11.22
C GLU A 62 3.42 1.14 -11.32
N ASP A 63 3.12 2.39 -10.93
CA ASP A 63 4.11 3.47 -10.88
C ASP A 63 5.21 3.14 -9.85
N TYR A 64 4.82 2.63 -8.69
CA TYR A 64 5.75 2.15 -7.67
C TYR A 64 6.64 1.00 -8.17
N GLU A 65 6.06 0.00 -8.83
CA GLU A 65 6.79 -1.14 -9.39
C GLU A 65 7.77 -0.72 -10.49
N ALA A 66 7.36 0.22 -11.36
CA ALA A 66 8.23 0.77 -12.38
C ALA A 66 9.40 1.54 -11.75
N TYR A 67 9.12 2.34 -10.72
CA TYR A 67 10.13 3.09 -9.98
C TYR A 67 11.16 2.16 -9.32
N LYS A 68 10.68 1.15 -8.61
CA LYS A 68 11.51 0.13 -7.96
C LYS A 68 12.42 -0.57 -8.96
N LYS A 69 11.89 -0.96 -10.13
CA LYS A 69 12.69 -1.62 -11.18
C LYS A 69 13.80 -0.74 -11.75
N ASP A 70 13.59 0.57 -11.91
CA ASP A 70 14.67 1.47 -12.36
C ASP A 70 15.81 1.56 -11.34
N LYS A 71 15.47 1.49 -10.04
CA LYS A 71 16.42 1.60 -8.93
C LYS A 71 17.18 0.31 -8.65
N ASP A 72 16.53 -0.85 -8.71
CA ASP A 72 17.17 -2.17 -8.52
C ASP A 72 18.16 -2.54 -9.66
N VAL A 73 18.08 -1.86 -10.81
CA VAL A 73 18.94 -2.11 -11.98
C VAL A 73 20.22 -1.25 -11.98
N LYS A 74 20.37 -0.32 -11.04
CA LYS A 74 21.55 0.53 -10.87
C LYS A 74 22.48 0.03 -9.77
#